data_AF-A0A5C4JJZ5-F1
#
_entry.id   AF-A0A5C4JJZ5-F1
#
_cell.length_a   1.000
_cell.length_b   1.000
_cell.length_c   1.000
_cell.angle_alpha   90.00
_cell.angle_beta   90.00
_cell.angle_gamma   90.00
#
_symmetry.space_group_name_H-M   'P 1'
#
loop_
_entity.id
_entity.type
_entity.pdbx_description
1 polymer ?
#
loop_
_entity_poly.entity_id
_entity_poly.type
_entity_poly.pdbx_seq_one_letter_code
_entity_poly.pdbx_strand_id
1 'polypeptide(L)'
;MRAREVRISFSALVRIRDDDRHVLLHSPSRPGVFNPPGGVYKHFGPAARLLESWGFRPDRPEPLANDLHHDLRGFLPGKSIPAFERWFLSGAYRESATECLRRELAEELNEVELPHLVPHVRRLTFSHLRTTTTGPEPVAGKDYLQLRRFEVHDLCVGDAAAHQLRIELVRAGADVSVPLVICATSAEIRDGRHRRALIGGHAGFLSGDRRYLPDLPMIRE
;
A
#
# COMPACT_ATOMS: atom_id res chain seq x y z
N MET A 1 22.73 -26.03 -0.74
CA MET A 1 21.83 -24.99 -1.33
C MET A 1 21.71 -23.85 -0.34
N ARG A 2 22.01 -22.60 -0.74
CA ARG A 2 21.66 -21.44 0.11
C ARG A 2 20.14 -21.40 0.24
N ALA A 3 19.61 -21.25 1.44
CA ALA A 3 18.18 -21.05 1.62
C ALA A 3 17.81 -19.75 0.88
N ARG A 4 16.94 -19.84 -0.14
CA ARG A 4 16.48 -18.66 -0.88
C ARG A 4 15.84 -17.68 0.10
N GLU A 5 16.26 -16.43 0.04
CA GLU A 5 15.62 -15.36 0.80
C GLU A 5 14.24 -15.06 0.21
N VAL A 6 13.33 -14.69 1.10
CA VAL A 6 11.98 -14.29 0.73
C VAL A 6 11.79 -12.83 1.08
N ARG A 7 11.56 -12.01 0.05
CA ARG A 7 11.15 -10.63 0.20
C ARG A 7 9.69 -10.61 0.67
N ILE A 8 9.44 -10.02 1.82
CA ILE A 8 8.11 -9.79 2.37
C ILE A 8 7.67 -8.35 2.11
N SER A 9 6.37 -8.16 1.86
CA SER A 9 5.73 -6.85 1.77
C SER A 9 4.31 -6.98 2.27
N PHE A 10 4.06 -6.52 3.50
CA PHE A 10 2.75 -6.58 4.14
C PHE A 10 2.19 -5.16 4.19
N SER A 11 1.02 -4.95 3.59
CA SER A 11 0.48 -3.62 3.31
C SER A 11 -1.02 -3.54 3.57
N ALA A 12 -1.50 -2.35 3.91
CA ALA A 12 -2.91 -2.01 3.92
C ALA A 12 -3.24 -1.13 2.72
N LEU A 13 -4.39 -1.36 2.08
CA LEU A 13 -4.92 -0.50 1.01
C LEU A 13 -6.31 -0.02 1.41
N VAL A 14 -6.64 1.24 1.13
CA VAL A 14 -8.01 1.75 1.28
C VAL A 14 -8.66 1.92 -0.08
N ARG A 15 -9.88 1.38 -0.19
CA ARG A 15 -10.77 1.60 -1.30
C ARG A 15 -11.63 2.84 -1.02
N ILE A 16 -11.37 3.90 -1.78
CA ILE A 16 -12.19 5.12 -1.83
C ILE A 16 -12.83 5.16 -3.21
N ARG A 17 -14.16 5.18 -3.28
CA ARG A 17 -14.87 5.08 -4.56
C ARG A 17 -16.20 5.82 -4.60
N ASP A 18 -16.63 6.14 -5.82
CA ASP A 18 -17.98 6.52 -6.18
C ASP A 18 -18.47 5.58 -7.29
N ASP A 19 -19.45 4.75 -6.96
CA ASP A 19 -19.91 3.63 -7.80
C ASP A 19 -18.74 2.69 -8.22
N ASP A 20 -18.47 2.55 -9.53
CA ASP A 20 -17.36 1.77 -10.08
C ASP A 20 -16.04 2.55 -10.18
N ARG A 21 -16.03 3.85 -9.83
CA ARG A 21 -14.83 4.71 -9.96
C ARG A 21 -14.05 4.76 -8.66
N HIS A 22 -12.80 4.34 -8.74
CA HIS A 22 -11.88 4.24 -7.62
C HIS A 22 -10.88 5.40 -7.66
N VAL A 23 -10.68 6.06 -6.53
CA VAL A 23 -9.65 7.09 -6.37
C VAL A 23 -8.28 6.41 -6.35
N LEU A 24 -7.37 6.87 -7.21
CA LEU A 24 -5.97 6.49 -7.22
C LEU A 24 -5.10 7.74 -7.16
N LEU A 25 -3.97 7.64 -6.45
CA LEU A 25 -3.03 8.72 -6.20
C LEU A 25 -1.74 8.48 -6.98
N HIS A 26 -1.16 9.55 -7.52
CA HIS A 26 0.15 9.50 -8.18
C HIS A 26 1.22 9.03 -7.20
N SER A 27 2.14 8.19 -7.68
CA SER A 27 3.30 7.77 -6.88
C SER A 27 4.53 8.61 -7.25
N PRO A 28 5.07 9.42 -6.33
CA PRO A 28 6.27 10.21 -6.60
C PRO A 28 7.46 9.34 -7.02
N SER A 29 7.61 8.15 -6.42
CA SER A 29 8.67 7.19 -6.75
C SER A 29 8.56 6.55 -8.15
N ARG A 30 7.43 6.74 -8.84
CA ARG A 30 7.13 6.20 -10.17
C ARG A 30 6.28 7.19 -10.97
N PRO A 31 6.89 8.23 -11.54
CA PRO A 31 6.18 9.26 -12.29
C PRO A 31 5.22 8.67 -13.35
N GLY A 32 3.96 9.10 -13.31
CA GLY A 32 2.92 8.66 -14.24
C GLY A 32 2.22 7.35 -13.83
N VAL A 33 2.62 6.74 -12.71
CA VAL A 33 1.95 5.58 -12.11
C VAL A 33 1.04 6.03 -10.98
N PHE A 34 -0.17 5.49 -10.96
CA PHE A 34 -1.19 5.76 -9.96
C PHE A 34 -1.55 4.47 -9.22
N ASN A 35 -1.66 4.58 -7.90
CA ASN A 35 -1.89 3.46 -7.00
C ASN A 35 -3.08 3.76 -6.07
N PRO A 36 -3.75 2.74 -5.52
CA PRO A 36 -4.68 2.95 -4.43
C PRO A 36 -3.97 3.59 -3.24
N PRO A 37 -4.65 4.46 -2.47
CA PRO A 37 -4.08 4.98 -1.26
C PRO A 37 -3.76 3.85 -0.26
N GLY A 38 -2.63 3.98 0.43
CA GLY A 38 -2.15 3.03 1.42
C GLY A 38 -0.72 2.55 1.16
N GLY A 39 -0.20 1.74 2.09
CA GLY A 39 1.21 1.36 2.05
C GLY A 39 1.57 0.28 3.05
N VAL A 40 2.85 0.24 3.39
CA VAL A 40 3.44 -0.85 4.18
C VAL A 40 3.20 -0.60 5.67
N TYR A 41 2.83 -1.64 6.41
CA TYR A 41 2.73 -1.53 7.87
C TYR A 41 4.08 -1.21 8.47
N LYS A 42 4.11 -0.35 9.49
CA LYS A 42 5.29 -0.16 10.34
C LYS A 42 5.22 -1.05 11.59
N HIS A 43 6.39 -1.41 12.11
CA HIS A 43 6.53 -2.04 13.42
C HIS A 43 6.96 -1.03 14.49
N PHE A 44 6.82 -1.39 15.76
CA PHE A 44 7.26 -0.58 16.89
C PHE A 44 8.53 -1.18 17.52
N GLY A 45 9.18 -0.40 18.40
CA GLY A 45 10.49 -0.74 18.99
C GLY A 45 10.62 -2.17 19.52
N PRO A 46 9.66 -2.71 20.29
CA PRO A 46 9.78 -4.08 20.83
C PRO A 46 9.81 -5.18 19.77
N ALA A 47 9.25 -4.94 18.58
CA ALA A 47 9.32 -5.90 17.47
C ALA A 47 10.73 -6.02 16.87
N ALA A 48 11.59 -5.02 17.01
CA ALA A 48 12.89 -4.98 16.35
C ALA A 48 13.76 -6.21 16.70
N ARG A 49 13.84 -6.56 17.99
CA ARG A 49 14.60 -7.74 18.45
C ARG A 49 14.01 -9.06 17.96
N LEU A 50 12.68 -9.16 17.87
CA LEU A 50 12.01 -10.34 17.33
C LEU A 50 12.33 -10.50 15.84
N LEU A 51 12.17 -9.44 15.07
CA LEU A 51 12.46 -9.40 13.64
C LEU A 51 13.95 -9.72 13.37
N GLU A 52 14.87 -9.15 14.15
CA GLU A 52 16.30 -9.45 14.09
C GLU A 52 16.59 -10.93 14.39
N SER A 53 15.97 -11.51 15.42
CA SER A 53 16.13 -12.94 15.76
C SER A 53 15.68 -13.89 14.65
N TRP A 54 14.77 -13.44 13.79
CA TRP A 54 14.31 -14.15 12.60
C TRP A 54 15.16 -13.88 11.36
N GLY A 55 16.12 -12.96 11.43
CA GLY A 55 16.97 -12.54 10.32
C GLY A 55 16.28 -11.56 9.37
N PHE A 56 15.30 -10.77 9.83
CA PHE A 56 14.67 -9.74 9.02
C PHE A 56 15.68 -8.66 8.64
N ARG A 57 15.75 -8.34 7.34
CA ARG A 57 16.55 -7.22 6.83
C ARG A 57 15.62 -6.26 6.08
N PRO A 58 15.44 -5.01 6.52
CA PRO A 58 14.61 -4.04 5.80
C PRO A 58 15.07 -3.87 4.35
N ASP A 59 14.11 -3.66 3.45
CA ASP A 59 14.40 -3.35 2.04
C ASP A 59 14.84 -1.88 1.94
N ARG A 60 16.15 -1.63 2.13
CA ARG A 60 16.72 -0.28 2.12
C ARG A 60 17.15 0.10 0.70
N PRO A 61 16.69 1.23 0.15
CA PRO A 61 17.55 2.10 -0.63
C PRO A 61 18.42 2.91 0.35
N GLU A 62 19.74 2.76 0.33
CA GLU A 62 20.65 3.69 1.03
C GLU A 62 20.56 5.12 0.45
N PRO A 63 20.95 6.16 1.19
CA PRO A 63 20.44 6.58 2.50
C PRO A 63 19.48 7.76 2.29
N LEU A 64 18.24 7.49 1.89
CA LEU A 64 17.17 8.50 1.90
C LEU A 64 16.16 8.15 2.99
N ALA A 65 16.04 9.10 3.91
CA ALA A 65 14.98 9.29 4.89
C ALA A 65 14.98 8.36 6.13
N ASN A 66 15.02 9.03 7.29
CA ASN A 66 14.70 8.48 8.60
C ASN A 66 13.25 7.93 8.70
N ASP A 67 12.42 8.05 7.67
CA ASP A 67 11.03 7.57 7.70
C ASP A 67 10.86 6.10 7.31
N LEU A 68 11.85 5.46 6.65
CA LEU A 68 11.82 4.01 6.39
C LEU A 68 12.16 3.17 7.62
N HIS A 69 12.48 3.81 8.76
CA HIS A 69 12.64 3.10 10.01
C HIS A 69 11.32 2.41 10.33
N HIS A 70 11.39 1.08 10.39
CA HIS A 70 10.32 0.17 10.81
C HIS A 70 9.33 -0.35 9.76
N ASP A 71 9.53 -0.14 8.46
CA ASP A 71 8.70 -0.78 7.42
C ASP A 71 8.73 -2.32 7.52
N LEU A 72 7.56 -2.97 7.45
CA LEU A 72 7.39 -4.41 7.28
C LEU A 72 7.51 -4.85 5.82
N ARG A 73 8.54 -4.31 5.18
CA ARG A 73 9.01 -4.65 3.83
C ARG A 73 10.51 -4.89 3.89
N GLY A 74 10.91 -6.10 3.49
CA GLY A 74 12.28 -6.55 3.69
C GLY A 74 12.47 -8.01 3.31
N PHE A 75 13.58 -8.58 3.74
CA PHE A 75 13.98 -9.95 3.42
C PHE A 75 13.97 -10.80 4.69
N LEU A 76 13.50 -12.03 4.57
CA LEU A 76 13.57 -13.06 5.60
C LEU A 76 14.15 -14.36 5.05
N PRO A 77 14.89 -15.13 5.87
CA PRO A 77 15.11 -16.54 5.62
C PRO A 77 13.77 -17.27 5.50
N GLY A 78 13.61 -18.14 4.50
CA GLY A 78 12.34 -18.88 4.29
C GLY A 78 11.87 -19.66 5.53
N LYS A 79 12.79 -20.19 6.33
CA LYS A 79 12.50 -20.90 7.58
C LYS A 79 11.81 -20.04 8.65
N SER A 80 11.96 -18.71 8.57
CA SER A 80 11.44 -17.76 9.55
C SER A 80 10.03 -17.26 9.20
N ILE A 81 9.53 -17.53 7.99
CA ILE A 81 8.23 -17.02 7.51
C ILE A 81 7.07 -17.41 8.44
N PRO A 82 6.90 -18.68 8.86
CA PRO A 82 5.76 -19.04 9.71
C PRO A 82 5.77 -18.32 11.07
N ALA A 83 6.97 -18.04 11.62
CA ALA A 83 7.09 -17.29 12.86
C ALA A 83 6.71 -15.81 12.66
N PHE A 84 7.20 -15.21 11.58
CA PHE A 84 6.84 -13.85 11.19
C PHE A 84 5.34 -13.70 10.96
N GLU A 85 4.70 -14.62 10.23
CA GLU A 85 3.26 -14.54 9.94
C GLU A 85 2.41 -14.66 11.21
N ARG A 86 2.75 -15.59 12.11
CA ARG A 86 2.06 -15.69 13.42
C ARG A 86 2.20 -14.42 14.23
N TRP A 87 3.40 -13.84 14.28
CA TRP A 87 3.62 -12.56 14.95
C TRP A 87 2.83 -11.42 14.29
N PHE A 88 2.86 -11.32 12.96
CA PHE A 88 2.09 -10.31 12.24
C PHE A 88 0.60 -10.42 12.56
N LEU A 89 0.03 -11.62 12.53
CA LEU A 89 -1.38 -11.86 12.82
C LEU A 89 -1.75 -11.57 14.27
N SER A 90 -0.82 -11.64 15.21
CA SER A 90 -1.06 -11.27 16.62
C SER A 90 -1.31 -9.76 16.81
N GLY A 91 -0.89 -8.93 15.86
CA GLY A 91 -0.94 -7.46 15.99
C GLY A 91 0.06 -6.87 16.98
N ALA A 92 0.87 -7.70 17.65
CA ALA A 92 1.79 -7.24 18.68
C ALA A 92 2.89 -6.36 18.08
N TYR A 93 3.03 -5.14 18.63
CA TYR A 93 4.11 -4.21 18.31
C TYR A 93 4.21 -3.83 16.82
N ARG A 94 3.07 -3.67 16.14
CA ARG A 94 2.98 -3.08 14.81
C ARG A 94 1.74 -2.20 14.69
N GLU A 95 1.70 -1.38 13.65
CA GLU A 95 0.51 -0.62 13.30
C GLU A 95 -0.70 -1.55 13.10
N SER A 96 -1.84 -1.11 13.63
CA SER A 96 -3.15 -1.55 13.16
C SER A 96 -3.39 -1.07 11.72
N ALA A 97 -4.37 -1.67 11.03
CA ALA A 97 -4.75 -1.20 9.69
C ALA A 97 -5.22 0.25 9.70
N THR A 98 -5.91 0.68 10.75
CA THR A 98 -6.36 2.08 10.89
C THR A 98 -5.18 3.04 11.07
N GLU A 99 -4.18 2.71 11.87
CA GLU A 99 -2.98 3.55 12.03
C GLU A 99 -2.20 3.66 10.72
N CYS A 100 -1.95 2.52 10.06
CA CYS A 100 -1.26 2.47 8.78
C CYS A 100 -1.99 3.30 7.72
N LEU A 101 -3.29 3.07 7.49
CA LEU A 101 -4.06 3.77 6.47
C LEU A 101 -4.18 5.28 6.76
N ARG A 102 -4.29 5.70 8.03
CA ARG A 102 -4.30 7.13 8.36
C ARG A 102 -2.96 7.80 8.10
N ARG A 103 -1.85 7.13 8.43
CA ARG A 103 -0.51 7.66 8.17
C ARG A 103 -0.27 7.79 6.66
N GLU A 104 -0.45 6.69 5.92
CA GLU A 104 -0.22 6.65 4.47
C GLU A 104 -1.11 7.65 3.74
N LEU A 105 -2.42 7.71 4.04
CA LEU A 105 -3.30 8.67 3.40
C LEU A 105 -2.92 10.11 3.73
N ALA A 106 -2.46 10.41 4.94
CA ALA A 106 -1.98 11.75 5.28
C ALA A 106 -0.69 12.12 4.52
N GLU A 107 0.26 11.19 4.40
CA GLU A 107 1.49 11.36 3.61
C GLU A 107 1.16 11.60 2.13
N GLU A 108 0.39 10.69 1.52
CA GLU A 108 0.01 10.76 0.11
C GLU A 108 -0.79 12.03 -0.21
N LEU A 109 -1.68 12.50 0.67
CA LEU A 109 -2.41 13.75 0.48
C LEU A 109 -1.48 14.98 0.39
N ASN A 110 -0.36 14.97 1.11
CA ASN A 110 0.65 16.02 0.94
C ASN A 110 1.37 15.89 -0.39
N GLU A 111 1.70 14.66 -0.81
CA GLU A 111 2.39 14.37 -2.08
C GLU A 111 1.55 14.74 -3.31
N VAL A 112 0.23 14.58 -3.24
CA VAL A 112 -0.69 14.93 -4.34
C VAL A 112 -1.24 16.36 -4.25
N GLU A 113 -0.61 17.23 -3.46
CA GLU A 113 -0.97 18.65 -3.33
C GLU A 113 -2.39 18.91 -2.78
N LEU A 114 -2.90 18.01 -1.94
CA LEU A 114 -4.16 18.15 -1.21
C LEU A 114 -3.99 18.22 0.32
N PRO A 115 -3.05 19.02 0.87
CA PRO A 115 -2.77 19.05 2.31
C PRO A 115 -3.95 19.54 3.15
N HIS A 116 -4.87 20.32 2.56
CA HIS A 116 -6.09 20.78 3.22
C HIS A 116 -7.02 19.65 3.64
N LEU A 117 -6.87 18.45 3.07
CA LEU A 117 -7.64 17.26 3.43
C LEU A 117 -7.07 16.48 4.62
N VAL A 118 -5.79 16.66 4.95
CA VAL A 118 -5.09 15.93 6.03
C VAL A 118 -5.80 16.01 7.39
N PRO A 119 -6.37 17.16 7.83
CA PRO A 119 -7.11 17.24 9.09
C PRO A 119 -8.29 16.25 9.20
N HIS A 120 -8.90 15.85 8.08
CA HIS A 120 -10.01 14.88 8.07
C HIS A 120 -9.55 13.44 8.30
N VAL A 121 -8.27 13.13 8.03
CA VAL A 121 -7.73 11.76 8.08
C VAL A 121 -7.73 11.18 9.49
N ARG A 122 -7.47 12.02 10.52
CA ARG A 122 -7.26 11.56 11.91
C ARG A 122 -8.43 10.79 12.51
N ARG A 123 -9.65 11.01 11.99
CA ARG A 123 -10.89 10.41 12.51
C ARG A 123 -11.45 9.31 11.61
N LEU A 124 -10.87 9.07 10.43
CA LEU A 124 -11.39 8.10 9.49
C LEU A 124 -11.41 6.71 10.10
N THR A 125 -12.49 5.99 9.87
CA THR A 125 -12.62 4.59 10.22
C THR A 125 -12.66 3.76 8.94
N PHE A 126 -12.21 2.52 9.04
CA PHE A 126 -12.12 1.63 7.90
C PHE A 126 -12.73 0.29 8.27
N SER A 127 -13.46 -0.29 7.32
CA SER A 127 -14.00 -1.64 7.44
C SER A 127 -13.12 -2.59 6.64
N HIS A 128 -12.67 -3.68 7.27
CA HIS A 128 -11.93 -4.72 6.56
C HIS A 128 -12.85 -5.34 5.51
N LEU A 129 -12.38 -5.37 4.27
CA LEU A 129 -13.12 -5.93 3.15
C LEU A 129 -12.58 -7.33 2.83
N ARG A 130 -11.26 -7.48 2.73
CA ARG A 130 -10.59 -8.74 2.43
C ARG A 130 -9.11 -8.69 2.73
N THR A 131 -8.51 -9.87 2.75
CA THR A 131 -7.06 -10.04 2.76
C THR A 131 -6.66 -10.92 1.60
N THR A 132 -5.68 -10.49 0.82
CA THR A 132 -5.06 -11.29 -0.23
C THR A 132 -3.60 -11.54 0.08
N THR A 133 -3.18 -12.79 0.01
CA THR A 133 -1.77 -13.19 0.11
C THR A 133 -1.33 -13.82 -1.21
N THR A 134 -0.15 -13.44 -1.71
CA THR A 134 0.46 -14.00 -2.92
C THR A 134 1.88 -14.47 -2.64
N GLY A 135 2.30 -15.59 -3.21
CA GLY A 135 3.61 -16.16 -3.00
C GLY A 135 3.77 -17.00 -1.72
N PRO A 136 5.00 -17.41 -1.36
CA PRO A 136 6.26 -16.98 -1.96
C PRO A 136 6.46 -17.45 -3.42
N GLU A 137 6.63 -16.51 -4.34
CA GLU A 137 6.81 -16.80 -5.77
C GLU A 137 8.10 -16.15 -6.31
N PRO A 138 8.78 -16.75 -7.31
CA PRO A 138 9.92 -16.10 -7.97
C PRO A 138 9.53 -14.76 -8.59
N VAL A 139 10.40 -13.76 -8.45
CA VAL A 139 10.24 -12.48 -9.14
C VAL A 139 11.14 -12.45 -10.37
N ALA A 140 10.56 -12.12 -11.53
CA ALA A 140 11.29 -12.07 -12.79
C ALA A 140 12.54 -11.18 -12.67
N GLY A 141 13.71 -11.74 -13.02
CA GLY A 141 15.00 -11.04 -12.96
C GLY A 141 15.55 -10.78 -11.55
N LYS A 142 15.03 -11.45 -10.51
CA LYS A 142 15.51 -11.31 -9.12
C LYS A 142 15.88 -12.67 -8.52
N ASP A 143 16.92 -12.67 -7.68
CA ASP A 143 17.37 -13.87 -6.95
C ASP A 143 16.72 -13.97 -5.56
N TYR A 144 15.40 -13.75 -5.50
CA TYR A 144 14.60 -13.94 -4.29
C TYR A 144 13.18 -14.39 -4.65
N LEU A 145 12.52 -15.03 -3.69
CA LEU A 145 11.07 -15.23 -3.75
C LEU A 145 10.38 -14.01 -3.13
N GLN A 146 9.13 -13.75 -3.48
CA GLN A 146 8.35 -12.68 -2.88
C GLN A 146 7.03 -13.17 -2.32
N LEU A 147 6.80 -12.84 -1.06
CA LEU A 147 5.55 -13.01 -0.34
C LEU A 147 4.93 -11.62 -0.14
N ARG A 148 3.68 -11.43 -0.58
CA ARG A 148 2.94 -10.19 -0.36
C ARG A 148 1.66 -10.50 0.40
N ARG A 149 1.29 -9.63 1.31
CA ARG A 149 -0.02 -9.62 1.97
C ARG A 149 -0.62 -8.23 1.83
N PHE A 150 -1.85 -8.15 1.33
CA PHE A 150 -2.62 -6.93 1.21
C PHE A 150 -3.89 -7.06 2.05
N GLU A 151 -4.08 -6.15 3.01
CA GLU A 151 -5.35 -5.99 3.72
C GLU A 151 -6.11 -4.82 3.10
N VAL A 152 -7.18 -5.14 2.36
CA VAL A 152 -7.99 -4.17 1.65
C VAL A 152 -9.14 -3.75 2.55
N HIS A 153 -9.34 -2.45 2.70
CA HIS A 153 -10.37 -1.88 3.55
C HIS A 153 -11.24 -0.89 2.77
N ASP A 154 -12.50 -0.78 3.15
CA ASP A 154 -13.38 0.30 2.70
C ASP A 154 -13.33 1.49 3.67
N LEU A 155 -13.34 2.69 3.12
CA LEU A 155 -13.55 3.92 3.90
C LEU A 155 -14.98 3.95 4.44
N CYS A 156 -15.15 3.99 5.77
CA CYS A 156 -16.46 4.14 6.39
C CYS A 156 -16.88 5.62 6.36
N VAL A 157 -17.95 5.93 5.62
CA VAL A 157 -18.50 7.29 5.45
C VAL A 157 -19.59 7.65 6.47
N GLY A 158 -19.44 7.15 7.70
CA GLY A 158 -20.44 7.31 8.77
C GLY A 158 -20.46 8.70 9.41
N ASP A 159 -19.42 9.52 9.20
CA ASP A 159 -19.34 10.89 9.71
C ASP A 159 -19.11 11.91 8.58
N ALA A 160 -19.42 13.18 8.87
CA ALA A 160 -19.34 14.25 7.90
C ALA A 160 -17.92 14.51 7.35
N ALA A 161 -16.88 14.26 8.15
CA ALA A 161 -15.49 14.47 7.71
C ALA A 161 -15.06 13.37 6.72
N ALA A 162 -15.40 12.11 6.99
CA ALA A 162 -15.15 11.00 6.08
C ALA A 162 -15.93 11.17 4.76
N HIS A 163 -17.18 11.62 4.85
CA HIS A 163 -17.99 11.92 3.68
C HIS A 163 -17.42 13.07 2.85
N GLN A 164 -16.99 14.16 3.49
CA GLN A 164 -16.38 15.31 2.81
C GLN A 164 -15.08 14.92 2.11
N LEU A 165 -14.18 14.21 2.81
CA LEU A 165 -12.92 13.74 2.24
C LEU A 165 -13.14 12.86 1.00
N ARG A 166 -14.12 11.95 1.07
CA ARG A 166 -14.50 11.12 -0.10
C ARG A 166 -14.95 11.99 -1.27
N ILE A 167 -15.84 12.95 -1.04
CA ILE A 167 -16.35 13.82 -2.10
C ILE A 167 -15.23 14.62 -2.74
N GLU A 168 -14.35 15.21 -1.95
CA GLU A 168 -13.26 16.04 -2.46
C GLU A 168 -12.25 15.21 -3.26
N LEU A 169 -11.91 14.00 -2.81
CA LEU A 169 -11.02 13.11 -3.56
C LEU A 169 -11.65 12.63 -4.88
N VAL A 170 -12.94 12.33 -4.89
CA VAL A 170 -13.65 11.95 -6.12
C VAL A 170 -13.72 13.14 -7.09
N ARG A 171 -13.97 14.36 -6.58
CA ARG A 171 -13.94 15.59 -7.39
C ARG A 171 -12.56 15.85 -7.97
N ALA A 172 -11.51 15.76 -7.14
CA ALA A 172 -10.13 15.90 -7.56
C ALA A 172 -9.78 14.90 -8.68
N GLY A 173 -10.14 13.62 -8.51
CA GLY A 173 -9.89 12.60 -9.53
C GLY A 173 -10.68 12.75 -10.84
N ALA A 174 -11.70 13.62 -10.87
CA ALA A 174 -12.43 13.99 -12.08
C ALA A 174 -11.94 15.31 -12.70
N ASP A 175 -11.19 16.11 -11.94
CA ASP A 175 -10.71 17.43 -12.34
C ASP A 175 -9.33 17.33 -13.03
N VAL A 176 -9.28 17.71 -14.30
CA VAL A 176 -8.04 17.69 -15.09
C VAL A 176 -7.00 18.70 -14.60
N SER A 177 -7.39 19.68 -13.78
CA SER A 177 -6.48 20.63 -13.14
C SER A 177 -5.80 20.07 -11.89
N VAL A 178 -6.21 18.90 -11.40
CA VAL A 178 -5.59 18.18 -10.27
C VAL A 178 -4.95 16.87 -10.79
N PRO A 179 -3.84 16.94 -11.54
CA PRO A 179 -3.33 15.81 -12.31
C PRO A 179 -2.75 14.66 -11.47
N LEU A 180 -2.58 14.86 -10.17
CA LEU A 180 -2.00 13.90 -9.24
C LEU A 180 -3.03 12.94 -8.61
N VAL A 181 -4.31 13.12 -8.93
CA VAL A 181 -5.40 12.24 -8.52
C VAL A 181 -6.20 11.82 -9.74
N ILE A 182 -6.60 10.55 -9.82
CA ILE A 182 -7.50 10.06 -10.88
C ILE A 182 -8.63 9.23 -10.29
N CYS A 183 -9.74 9.14 -11.03
CA CYS A 183 -10.83 8.19 -10.79
C CYS A 183 -10.85 7.15 -11.91
N ALA A 184 -10.42 5.91 -11.60
CA ALA A 184 -10.38 4.81 -12.55
C ALA A 184 -11.50 3.79 -12.30
N THR A 185 -12.12 3.32 -13.38
CA THR A 185 -13.11 2.22 -13.34
C THR A 185 -12.45 0.88 -13.07
N SER A 186 -13.23 -0.14 -12.67
CA SER A 186 -12.70 -1.49 -12.54
C SER A 186 -12.16 -2.07 -13.86
N ALA A 187 -12.72 -1.64 -15.00
CA ALA A 187 -12.20 -2.01 -16.33
C ALA A 187 -10.83 -1.38 -16.58
N GLU A 188 -10.67 -0.09 -16.35
CA GLU A 188 -9.39 0.61 -16.51
C GLU A 188 -8.30 0.07 -15.57
N ILE A 189 -8.65 -0.28 -14.33
CA ILE A 189 -7.74 -0.94 -13.38
C ILE A 189 -7.26 -2.29 -13.93
N ARG A 190 -8.16 -3.08 -14.54
CA ARG A 190 -7.81 -4.37 -15.16
C ARG A 190 -6.88 -4.17 -16.35
N ASP A 191 -7.14 -3.16 -17.16
CA ASP A 191 -6.35 -2.81 -18.34
C ASP A 191 -5.03 -2.11 -17.99
N GLY A 192 -4.90 -1.62 -16.74
CA GLY A 192 -3.68 -0.98 -16.24
C GLY A 192 -3.49 0.46 -16.63
N ARG A 193 -4.56 1.12 -17.07
CA ARG A 193 -4.45 2.42 -17.71
C ARG A 193 -5.73 3.23 -17.57
N HIS A 194 -5.55 4.50 -17.23
CA HIS A 194 -6.59 5.53 -17.34
C HIS A 194 -6.03 6.66 -18.21
N ARG A 195 -6.48 6.77 -19.46
CA ARG A 195 -5.91 7.69 -20.45
C ARG A 195 -4.38 7.49 -20.57
N ARG A 196 -3.59 8.52 -20.26
CA ARG A 196 -2.11 8.47 -20.28
C ARG A 196 -1.50 7.91 -19.00
N ALA A 197 -2.26 7.86 -17.90
CA ALA A 197 -1.81 7.36 -16.61
C ALA A 197 -1.69 5.83 -16.62
N LEU A 198 -0.60 5.33 -16.05
CA LEU A 198 -0.42 3.91 -15.76
C LEU A 198 -1.03 3.60 -14.39
N ILE A 199 -1.71 2.48 -14.26
CA ILE A 199 -2.27 2.01 -12.99
C ILE A 199 -1.39 0.88 -12.46
N GLY A 200 -0.92 1.01 -11.21
CA GLY A 200 -0.09 -0.01 -10.59
C GLY A 200 -0.85 -1.32 -10.37
N GLY A 201 -0.16 -2.45 -10.55
CA GLY A 201 -0.82 -3.77 -10.55
C GLY A 201 -1.56 -4.14 -9.26
N HIS A 202 -1.16 -3.59 -8.10
CA HIS A 202 -1.87 -3.84 -6.84
C HIS A 202 -3.24 -3.13 -6.77
N ALA A 203 -3.55 -2.19 -7.68
CA ALA A 203 -4.90 -1.64 -7.81
C ALA A 203 -5.94 -2.71 -8.17
N GLY A 204 -5.53 -3.83 -8.79
CA GLY A 204 -6.41 -4.97 -9.04
C GLY A 204 -7.09 -5.51 -7.77
N PHE A 205 -6.43 -5.36 -6.62
CA PHE A 205 -6.99 -5.76 -5.33
C PHE A 205 -8.12 -4.86 -4.84
N LEU A 206 -8.45 -3.75 -5.49
CA LEU A 206 -9.64 -2.94 -5.16
C LEU A 206 -10.95 -3.56 -5.65
N SER A 207 -10.88 -4.36 -6.72
CA SER A 207 -12.07 -4.93 -7.38
C SER A 207 -12.16 -6.46 -7.26
N GLY A 208 -11.16 -7.14 -6.69
CA GLY A 208 -11.20 -8.58 -6.43
C GLY A 208 -9.96 -9.10 -5.71
N ASP A 209 -9.74 -10.43 -5.79
CA ASP A 209 -8.64 -11.13 -5.09
C ASP A 209 -7.41 -11.37 -5.96
N ARG A 210 -7.37 -10.78 -7.15
CA ARG A 210 -6.32 -11.01 -8.13
C ARG A 210 -5.69 -9.72 -8.58
N ARG A 211 -4.39 -9.84 -8.85
CA ARG A 211 -3.56 -8.85 -9.49
C ARG A 211 -3.62 -9.06 -11.00
N TYR A 212 -3.81 -8.00 -11.77
CA TYR A 212 -3.91 -8.10 -13.23
C TYR A 212 -2.59 -7.85 -13.97
N LEU A 213 -1.65 -7.13 -13.35
CA LEU A 213 -0.44 -6.63 -14.03
C LEU A 213 0.81 -6.77 -13.17
N PRO A 214 2.01 -7.02 -13.74
CA PRO A 214 3.28 -7.13 -13.01
C PRO A 214 3.70 -5.82 -12.33
N ASP A 215 4.72 -5.87 -11.47
CA ASP A 215 5.20 -4.67 -10.76
C ASP A 215 5.93 -3.79 -11.76
N LEU A 216 5.55 -2.51 -11.81
CA LEU A 216 6.32 -1.52 -12.54
C LEU A 216 7.61 -1.25 -11.74
N PRO A 217 8.78 -1.28 -12.38
CA PRO A 217 10.04 -1.00 -11.71
C PRO A 217 10.03 0.43 -11.16
N MET A 218 10.68 0.63 -10.00
CA MET A 218 10.99 1.98 -9.54
C MET A 218 12.00 2.63 -10.49
N ILE A 219 11.83 3.92 -10.76
CA ILE A 219 12.90 4.70 -11.38
C ILE A 219 13.95 4.93 -10.29
N ARG A 220 15.21 4.59 -10.58
CA ARG A 220 16.34 5.01 -9.75
C ARG A 220 16.70 6.42 -10.21
N GLU A 221 16.65 7.39 -9.29
CA GLU A 221 17.35 8.66 -9.49
C GLU A 221 18.87 8.45 -9.54
#